data_AF-A0A450UR70-F1
#
_entry.id   AF-A0A450UR70-F1
#
_cell.length_a   1.000
_cell.length_b   1.000
_cell.length_c   1.000
_cell.angle_alpha   90.00
_cell.angle_beta   90.00
_cell.angle_gamma   90.00
#
_symmetry.space_group_name_H-M   'P 1'
#
loop_
_entity.id
_entity.type
_entity.pdbx_description
1 polymer ?
#
loop_
_entity_poly.entity_id
_entity_poly.type
_entity_poly.pdbx_seq_one_letter_code
_entity_poly.pdbx_strand_id
1 'polypeptide(L)' 'MCKQNKVLEGALALLPSERAVLAGAILASFDSPSCQDVDAFWAREAEERIDAYERGEMRSIPAREVFDRIGKKRNHRR' A
#
# COMPACT_ATOMS: atom_id res chain seq x y z
N MET A 1 14.01 -6.31 27.38
CA MET A 1 13.38 -6.70 26.10
C MET A 1 12.11 -5.89 25.92
N CYS A 2 12.07 -4.99 24.93
CA CYS A 2 10.92 -4.10 24.72
C CYS A 2 9.68 -4.89 24.27
N LYS A 3 8.48 -4.41 24.64
CA LYS A 3 7.18 -5.03 24.32
C LYS A 3 7.02 -5.34 22.82
N GLN A 4 7.55 -4.48 21.94
CA GLN A 4 7.50 -4.68 20.49
C GLN A 4 8.25 -5.92 20.02
N ASN A 5 9.41 -6.24 20.61
CA ASN A 5 10.18 -7.43 20.21
C ASN A 5 9.43 -8.72 20.53
N LYS A 6 8.76 -8.79 21.69
CA LYS A 6 7.95 -9.97 22.05
C LYS A 6 6.77 -10.19 21.10
N VAL A 7 6.12 -9.11 20.67
CA VAL A 7 5.02 -9.17 19.69
C VAL A 7 5.54 -9.64 18.34
N LEU A 8 6.69 -9.14 17.90
CA LEU A 8 7.31 -9.53 16.64
C LEU A 8 7.74 -11.00 16.65
N GLU A 9 8.40 -11.46 17.70
CA GLU A 9 8.81 -12.86 17.87
C GLU A 9 7.60 -13.81 17.81
N GLY A 10 6.52 -13.47 18.53
CA GLY A 10 5.27 -14.23 18.49
C GLY A 10 4.64 -14.26 17.10
N ALA A 11 4.58 -13.12 16.41
CA ALA A 11 4.05 -13.03 15.05
C ALA A 11 4.88 -13.85 14.05
N LEU A 12 6.21 -13.86 14.18
CA LEU A 12 7.10 -14.62 13.30
C LEU A 12 7.05 -16.14 13.55
N ALA A 13 6.61 -16.57 14.73
CA ALA A 13 6.42 -17.98 15.07
C ALA A 13 5.12 -18.60 14.47
N LEU A 14 4.19 -17.77 13.98
CA LEU A 14 2.94 -18.22 13.38
C LEU A 14 3.14 -18.82 11.97
N LEU A 15 2.19 -19.66 11.55
CA LEU A 15 2.14 -20.15 10.17
C LEU A 15 1.94 -18.99 9.19
N PRO A 16 2.39 -19.11 7.92
CA PRO A 16 2.25 -18.05 6.93
C PRO A 16 0.82 -17.52 6.76
N SER A 17 -0.19 -18.39 6.80
CA SER A 17 -1.60 -18.00 6.71
C SER A 17 -2.06 -17.18 7.93
N GLU A 18 -1.70 -17.62 9.13
CA GLU A 18 -2.02 -16.92 10.38
C GLU A 18 -1.32 -15.55 10.46
N ARG A 19 -0.08 -15.46 9.98
CA ARG A 19 0.61 -14.17 9.85
C ARG A 19 -0.11 -13.22 8.90
N ALA A 20 -0.61 -13.72 7.77
CA ALA A 20 -1.34 -12.89 6.82
C ALA A 20 -2.62 -12.34 7.44
N VAL A 21 -3.36 -13.17 8.19
CA VAL A 21 -4.55 -12.74 8.95
C VAL A 21 -4.18 -11.69 9.99
N LEU A 22 -3.14 -11.91 10.80
CA LEU A 22 -2.69 -10.95 11.81
C LEU A 22 -2.23 -9.63 11.20
N ALA A 23 -1.47 -9.67 10.11
CA ALA A 23 -1.02 -8.48 9.40
C ALA A 23 -2.21 -7.67 8.86
N GLY A 24 -3.23 -8.34 8.31
CA GLY A 24 -4.47 -7.71 7.88
C GLY A 24 -5.21 -7.03 9.02
N ALA A 25 -5.35 -7.70 10.17
CA ALA A 25 -6.01 -7.12 11.34
C ALA A 25 -5.27 -5.89 11.91
N ILE A 26 -3.93 -5.93 11.94
CA ILE A 26 -3.11 -4.78 12.36
C ILE A 26 -3.28 -3.63 11.35
N LEU A 27 -3.25 -3.92 10.05
CA LEU A 27 -3.42 -2.90 9.02
C LEU A 27 -4.79 -2.23 9.14
N ALA A 28 -5.87 -3.01 9.29
CA ALA A 28 -7.22 -2.51 9.47
C ALA A 28 -7.39 -1.68 10.75
N SER A 29 -6.54 -1.89 11.78
CA SER A 29 -6.59 -1.08 13.01
C SER A 29 -6.18 0.38 12.80
N PHE A 30 -5.55 0.71 11.66
CA PHE A 30 -5.22 2.08 11.30
C PHE A 30 -6.39 2.82 10.64
N ASP A 31 -7.43 2.10 10.21
CA ASP A 31 -8.61 2.72 9.62
C ASP A 31 -9.43 3.39 10.71
N SER A 32 -9.39 4.71 10.73
CA SER A 32 -10.18 5.54 11.63
C SER A 32 -11.45 6.03 10.93
N PRO A 33 -12.54 6.37 11.63
CA PRO A 33 -13.72 6.95 11.01
C PRO A 33 -13.42 8.24 10.22
N SER A 34 -12.40 9.00 10.62
CA SER A 34 -11.86 10.14 9.89
C SER A 34 -11.22 9.80 8.53
N CYS A 35 -10.95 8.53 8.23
CA CYS A 35 -10.48 8.09 6.91
C CYS A 35 -11.59 8.04 5.87
N GLN A 36 -12.88 8.06 6.23
CA GLN A 36 -13.98 7.96 5.27
C GLN A 36 -14.00 9.12 4.26
N ASP A 37 -13.75 10.34 4.74
CA ASP A 37 -13.65 11.52 3.86
C ASP A 37 -12.43 11.41 2.95
N VAL A 38 -11.31 10.90 3.48
CA VAL A 38 -10.08 10.66 2.71
C VAL A 38 -10.37 9.65 1.61
N ASP A 39 -10.98 8.50 1.92
CA ASP A 39 -11.34 7.48 0.94
C ASP A 39 -12.25 8.03 -0.16
N ALA A 40 -13.22 8.88 0.20
CA ALA A 40 -14.09 9.55 -0.76
C ALA A 40 -13.30 10.52 -1.67
N PHE A 41 -12.36 11.29 -1.13
CA PHE A 41 -11.48 12.15 -1.93
C PHE A 41 -10.58 11.34 -2.87
N TRP A 42 -10.04 10.21 -2.40
CA TRP A 42 -9.21 9.33 -3.22
C TRP A 42 -10.01 8.66 -4.34
N ALA A 43 -11.23 8.21 -4.05
CA ALA A 43 -12.12 7.64 -5.05
C ALA A 43 -12.43 8.67 -6.14
N ARG A 44 -12.81 9.90 -5.75
CA ARG A 44 -13.07 10.99 -6.70
C ARG A 44 -11.85 11.32 -7.55
N GLU A 45 -10.68 11.49 -6.92
CA GLU A 45 -9.42 11.79 -7.64
C GLU A 45 -9.07 10.67 -8.63
N ALA A 46 -9.29 9.40 -8.25
CA ALA A 46 -9.02 8.27 -9.13
C ALA A 46 -9.88 8.32 -10.41
N GLU A 47 -11.19 8.52 -10.25
CA GLU A 47 -12.12 8.66 -11.38
C GLU A 47 -11.77 9.88 -12.26
N GLU A 48 -11.53 11.05 -11.64
CA GLU A 48 -11.15 12.27 -12.36
C GLU A 48 -9.88 12.08 -13.22
N ARG A 49 -8.90 11.32 -12.71
CA ARG A 49 -7.66 11.00 -13.46
C ARG A 49 -7.90 10.03 -14.60
N ILE A 50 -8.77 9.05 -14.42
CA ILE A 50 -9.14 8.11 -15.49
C ILE A 50 -9.84 8.88 -16.61
N ASP A 51 -10.84 9.69 -16.27
CA ASP A 51 -11.57 10.51 -17.23
C ASP A 51 -10.65 11.47 -18.00
N ALA A 52 -9.74 12.16 -17.31
CA ALA A 52 -8.76 13.05 -17.95
C ALA A 52 -7.82 12.29 -18.89
N TYR A 53 -7.42 11.06 -18.54
CA TYR A 53 -6.64 10.20 -19.43
C TYR A 53 -7.42 9.78 -20.67
N GLU A 54 -8.68 9.36 -20.51
CA GLU A 54 -9.55 8.95 -21.61
C GLU A 54 -9.86 10.10 -22.58
N ARG A 55 -9.99 11.34 -22.05
CA ARG A 55 -10.11 12.57 -22.87
C ARG A 55 -8.79 13.01 -23.52
N GLY A 56 -7.66 12.37 -23.20
CA GLY A 56 -6.33 12.75 -23.70
C GLY A 56 -5.73 14.00 -23.04
N GLU A 57 -6.31 14.46 -21.93
CA GLU A 57 -5.82 15.60 -21.13
C GLU A 57 -4.66 15.20 -20.20
N MET A 58 -4.50 13.90 -19.95
CA MET A 58 -3.43 13.33 -19.13
C MET A 58 -2.57 12.35 -19.93
N ARG A 59 -1.24 12.42 -19.75
CA ARG A 59 -0.30 11.46 -20.35
C ARG A 59 -0.02 10.30 -19.39
N SER A 60 0.03 9.09 -19.92
CA SER A 60 0.51 7.91 -19.19
C SER A 60 1.94 7.56 -19.59
N ILE A 61 2.61 6.78 -18.74
CA ILE A 61 3.87 6.11 -19.07
C ILE A 61 3.65 4.59 -19.01
N PRO A 62 4.35 3.80 -19.84
CA PRO A 62 4.23 2.35 -19.81
C PRO A 62 4.58 1.79 -18.42
N ALA A 63 3.77 0.87 -17.92
CA ALA A 63 3.98 0.26 -16.61
C ALA A 63 5.40 -0.36 -16.45
N ARG A 64 5.94 -0.93 -17.54
CA ARG A 64 7.31 -1.48 -17.56
C ARG A 64 8.36 -0.44 -17.15
N GLU A 65 8.24 0.80 -17.62
CA GLU A 65 9.17 1.86 -17.28
C GLU A 65 9.14 2.19 -15.78
N VAL A 66 7.95 2.17 -15.18
CA VAL A 66 7.77 2.36 -13.73
C VAL A 66 8.43 1.22 -12.95
N PHE A 67 8.18 -0.04 -13.33
CA PHE A 67 8.74 -1.20 -12.66
C PHE A 67 10.27 -1.24 -12.78
N ASP A 68 10.82 -0.97 -13.96
CA ASP A 68 12.27 -0.89 -14.19
C ASP A 68 12.91 0.18 -13.29
N ARG A 69 12.26 1.35 -13.15
CA ARG A 69 12.73 2.44 -12.28
C ARG A 69 12.71 2.05 -10.79
N ILE A 70 11.65 1.40 -10.32
CA ILE A 70 11.51 0.97 -8.91
C ILE A 70 12.51 -0.16 -8.60
N GLY A 71 12.65 -1.14 -9.51
CA GLY A 71 13.62 -2.23 -9.39
C GLY A 71 15.06 -1.72 -9.27
N LYS A 72 15.44 -0.75 -10.10
CA LYS A 72 16.75 -0.08 -10.03
C LYS A 72 17.00 0.61 -8.69
N LYS A 73 16.00 1.33 -8.14
CA LYS A 73 16.11 1.96 -6.80
C LYS A 73 16.28 0.96 -5.67
N ARG A 74 15.66 -0.22 -5.76
CA ARG A 74 15.77 -1.28 -4.75
C ARG A 74 17.16 -1.90 -4.67
N ASN A 75 17.89 -1.92 -5.79
CA ASN A 75 19.26 -2.43 -5.85
C ASN A 75 20.30 -1.44 -5.28
N HIS A 76 19.96 -0.15 -5.12
CA HIS A 76 20.86 0.87 -4.57
C HIS A 76 20.73 1.05 -3.04
N ARG A 77 19.77 0.36 -2.40
CA ARG A 77 19.54 0.35 -0.93
C ARG A 77 19.86 -1.01 -0.29
N ARG A 78 20.61 -1.86 -0.99
CA ARG A 78 21.12 -3.13 -0.47
C ARG A 78 22.61 -3.01 -0.18
#